data_AF-A0A1J5SDN6-F1
#
_entry.id   AF-A0A1J5SDN6-F1
#
_cell.length_a   1.000
_cell.length_b   1.000
_cell.length_c   1.000
_cell.angle_alpha   90.00
_cell.angle_beta   90.00
_cell.angle_gamma   90.00
#
_symmetry.space_group_name_H-M   'P 1'
#
loop_
_entity.id
_entity.type
_entity.pdbx_description
1 polymer ?
#
loop_
_entity_poly.entity_id
_entity_poly.type
_entity_poly.pdbx_seq_one_letter_code
_entity_poly.pdbx_strand_id
1 'polypeptide(L)'
;MAAEYRAMLLRPKFGLSLSTVAALLATFGPADQVPLRRAPALPDPEDEVFLAAALTTADKILVTGNRAHFHKASCLPVRVLSPSEAVQKLGKR
;
A
#
# COMPACT_ATOMS: atom_id res chain seq x y z
N MET A 1 -12.40 1.45 6.16
CA MET A 1 -10.94 1.64 5.98
C MET A 1 -10.34 2.53 7.08
N ALA A 2 -10.59 3.83 7.15
CA ALA A 2 -9.93 4.72 8.13
C ALA A 2 -10.15 4.33 9.62
N ALA A 3 -11.31 3.78 9.97
CA ALA A 3 -11.61 3.34 11.34
C ALA A 3 -10.73 2.16 11.80
N GLU A 4 -10.44 1.21 10.90
CA GLU A 4 -9.58 0.05 11.19
C GLU A 4 -8.13 0.49 11.39
N TYR A 5 -7.60 1.32 10.49
CA TYR A 5 -6.27 1.90 10.62
C TYR A 5 -6.13 2.70 11.91
N ARG A 6 -7.14 3.49 12.28
CA ARG A 6 -7.16 4.21 13.57
C ARG A 6 -7.07 3.23 14.74
N ALA A 7 -7.85 2.15 14.74
CA ALA A 7 -7.81 1.15 15.81
C ALA A 7 -6.46 0.41 15.88
N MET A 8 -5.84 0.10 14.74
CA MET A 8 -4.54 -0.57 14.69
C MET A 8 -3.41 0.35 15.17
N LEU A 9 -3.33 1.58 14.66
CA LEU A 9 -2.25 2.51 14.97
C LEU A 9 -2.28 3.00 16.43
N LEU A 10 -3.45 2.98 17.07
CA LEU A 10 -3.61 3.33 18.49
C LEU A 10 -3.29 2.18 19.46
N ARG A 11 -2.88 1.01 18.96
CA ARG A 11 -2.44 -0.09 19.84
C ARG A 11 -1.24 0.37 20.69
N PRO A 12 -1.23 0.13 22.02
CA PRO A 12 -0.20 0.66 22.93
C PRO A 12 1.25 0.40 22.50
N LYS A 13 1.51 -0.76 21.86
CA LYS A 13 2.85 -1.15 21.37
C LYS A 13 3.49 -0.15 20.38
N PHE A 14 2.71 0.71 19.74
CA PHE A 14 3.22 1.70 18.79
C PHE A 14 3.53 3.05 19.45
N GLY A 15 3.01 3.33 20.65
CA GLY A 15 3.27 4.58 21.37
C GLY A 15 2.79 5.86 20.67
N LEU A 16 1.88 5.76 19.69
CA LEU A 16 1.38 6.90 18.93
C LEU A 16 0.24 7.62 19.65
N SER A 17 0.26 8.95 19.66
CA SER A 17 -0.84 9.75 20.20
C SER A 17 -2.04 9.79 19.24
N LEU A 18 -3.24 10.02 19.80
CA LEU A 18 -4.46 10.23 19.00
C LEU A 18 -4.29 11.35 17.97
N SER A 19 -3.66 12.46 18.36
CA SER A 19 -3.38 13.59 17.48
C SER A 19 -2.46 13.21 16.32
N THR A 20 -1.41 12.42 16.58
CA THR A 20 -0.48 11.94 15.55
C THR A 20 -1.18 11.03 14.54
N VAL A 21 -1.97 10.06 15.02
CA VAL A 21 -2.74 9.15 14.15
C VAL A 21 -3.78 9.92 13.34
N ALA A 22 -4.47 10.89 13.95
CA ALA A 22 -5.44 11.72 13.26
C ALA A 22 -4.78 12.58 12.16
N ALA A 23 -3.64 13.20 12.46
CA ALA A 23 -2.89 14.00 11.49
C ALA A 23 -2.40 13.15 10.31
N LEU A 24 -1.85 11.95 10.59
CA LEU A 24 -1.43 11.01 9.55
C LEU A 24 -2.59 10.57 8.66
N LEU A 25 -3.72 10.16 9.24
CA LEU A 25 -4.86 9.72 8.43
C LEU A 25 -5.48 10.86 7.62
N ALA A 26 -5.37 12.10 8.10
CA ALA A 26 -5.81 13.29 7.38
C ALA A 26 -4.91 13.66 6.19
N THR A 27 -3.68 13.12 6.08
CA THR A 27 -2.85 13.34 4.89
C THR A 27 -3.35 12.57 3.67
N PHE A 28 -4.18 11.55 3.87
CA PHE A 28 -4.77 10.77 2.78
C PHE A 28 -6.18 11.32 2.46
N GLY A 29 -6.30 11.95 1.31
CA GLY A 29 -7.55 12.52 0.81
C GLY A 29 -8.31 11.58 -0.15
N PRO A 30 -9.51 11.98 -0.60
CA PRO A 30 -10.24 11.26 -1.64
C PRO A 30 -9.45 11.07 -2.93
N ALA A 31 -8.54 12.00 -3.25
CA ALA A 31 -7.68 11.93 -4.42
C ALA A 31 -6.62 10.82 -4.36
N ASP A 32 -6.30 10.32 -3.15
CA ASP A 32 -5.37 9.20 -2.95
C ASP A 32 -6.06 7.84 -3.08
N GLN A 33 -7.40 7.83 -3.20
CA GLN A 33 -8.15 6.62 -3.47
C GLN A 33 -8.21 6.37 -4.96
N VAL A 34 -7.79 5.18 -5.37
CA VAL A 34 -7.87 4.76 -6.76
C VAL A 34 -9.03 3.79 -6.96
N PRO A 35 -9.78 3.88 -8.08
CA PRO A 35 -10.74 2.84 -8.43
C PRO A 35 -9.98 1.55 -8.69
N LEU A 36 -10.54 0.40 -8.31
CA LEU A 36 -9.90 -0.89 -8.56
C LEU A 36 -10.08 -1.31 -10.02
N ARG A 37 -9.00 -1.82 -10.65
CA ARG A 37 -9.08 -2.56 -11.91
C ARG A 37 -9.09 -4.05 -11.63
N ARG A 38 -9.51 -4.85 -12.62
CA ARG A 38 -9.31 -6.29 -12.57
C ARG A 38 -7.81 -6.59 -12.54
N ALA A 39 -7.36 -7.27 -11.49
CA ALA A 39 -6.00 -7.79 -11.39
C ALA A 39 -5.92 -9.23 -11.91
N PRO A 40 -4.73 -9.70 -12.33
CA PRO A 40 -4.44 -11.12 -12.44
C PRO A 40 -4.66 -11.82 -11.10
N ALA A 41 -5.06 -13.09 -11.16
CA ALA A 41 -5.22 -13.89 -9.95
C ALA A 41 -3.87 -14.10 -9.25
N LEU A 42 -3.87 -13.96 -7.93
CA LEU A 42 -2.71 -14.26 -7.08
C LEU A 42 -2.97 -15.55 -6.28
N PRO A 43 -1.92 -16.19 -5.72
CA PRO A 43 -2.10 -17.33 -4.84
C PRO A 43 -3.02 -17.03 -3.65
N ASP A 44 -2.96 -15.79 -3.14
CA ASP A 44 -3.88 -15.27 -2.14
C ASP A 44 -4.82 -14.23 -2.78
N PRO A 45 -6.13 -14.49 -2.85
CA PRO A 45 -7.12 -13.55 -3.36
C PRO A 45 -7.17 -12.22 -2.59
N GLU A 46 -6.82 -12.21 -1.30
CA GLU A 46 -6.81 -10.98 -0.49
C GLU A 46 -5.72 -10.00 -0.95
N ASP A 47 -4.67 -10.49 -1.61
CA ASP A 47 -3.59 -9.66 -2.13
C ASP A 47 -3.92 -8.99 -3.48
N GLU A 48 -4.91 -9.50 -4.21
CA GLU A 48 -5.26 -9.02 -5.56
C GLU A 48 -5.70 -7.56 -5.56
N VAL A 49 -6.32 -7.09 -4.47
CA VAL A 49 -6.76 -5.69 -4.31
C VAL A 49 -5.60 -4.70 -4.37
N PHE A 50 -4.44 -5.07 -3.83
CA PHE A 50 -3.25 -4.21 -3.86
C PHE A 50 -2.63 -4.16 -5.26
N LEU A 51 -2.62 -5.29 -5.96
CA LEU A 51 -2.15 -5.34 -7.35
C LEU A 51 -3.10 -4.54 -8.27
N ALA A 52 -4.41 -4.69 -8.08
CA ALA A 52 -5.45 -3.93 -8.76
C ALA A 52 -5.28 -2.42 -8.60
N ALA A 53 -5.01 -1.96 -7.36
CA ALA A 53 -4.75 -0.56 -7.07
C ALA A 53 -3.46 -0.06 -7.76
N ALA A 54 -2.37 -0.83 -7.72
CA ALA A 54 -1.14 -0.42 -8.41
C ALA A 54 -1.33 -0.29 -9.93
N LEU A 55 -2.11 -1.18 -10.56
CA LEU A 55 -2.40 -1.19 -12.00
C LEU A 55 -3.20 0.03 -12.50
N THR A 56 -3.84 0.77 -11.60
CA THR A 56 -4.63 1.97 -11.94
C THR A 56 -3.78 3.24 -11.91
N THR A 57 -2.63 3.19 -11.22
CA THR A 57 -1.67 4.29 -11.16
C THR A 57 -0.80 4.37 -12.43
N ALA A 58 -0.27 5.56 -12.73
CA ALA A 58 0.65 5.75 -13.84
C ALA A 58 2.01 5.07 -13.61
N ASP A 59 2.54 5.15 -12.38
CA ASP A 59 3.85 4.59 -12.04
C ASP A 59 3.85 3.06 -11.96
N LYS A 60 2.69 2.45 -11.69
CA LYS A 60 2.52 0.99 -11.54
C LYS A 60 3.51 0.41 -10.52
N ILE A 61 3.62 1.03 -9.36
CA ILE A 61 4.49 0.60 -8.26
C ILE A 61 3.64 0.11 -7.09
N LEU A 62 3.98 -1.07 -6.57
CA LEU A 62 3.46 -1.57 -5.31
C LEU A 62 4.60 -1.61 -4.29
N VAL A 63 4.45 -0.88 -3.18
CA VAL A 63 5.42 -0.91 -2.07
C VAL A 63 4.84 -1.79 -0.95
N THR A 64 5.53 -2.87 -0.59
CA THR A 64 5.04 -3.81 0.43
C THR A 64 6.16 -4.53 1.17
N GLY A 65 5.95 -4.79 2.46
CA GLY A 65 6.80 -5.70 3.24
C GLY A 65 6.57 -7.18 2.89
N ASN A 66 5.43 -7.52 2.29
CA ASN A 66 4.99 -8.89 2.01
C ASN A 66 5.37 -9.34 0.60
N ARG A 67 6.57 -8.98 0.14
CA ARG A 67 6.97 -9.17 -1.26
C ARG A 67 6.91 -10.62 -1.75
N ALA A 68 7.03 -11.59 -0.83
CA ALA A 68 6.90 -13.02 -1.15
C ALA A 68 5.54 -13.38 -1.75
N HIS A 69 4.48 -12.63 -1.45
CA HIS A 69 3.13 -12.89 -1.97
C HIS A 69 2.99 -12.46 -3.44
N PHE A 70 3.87 -11.56 -3.91
CA PHE A 70 3.76 -10.89 -5.19
C PHE A 70 4.84 -11.40 -6.16
N HIS A 71 4.65 -12.61 -6.68
CA HIS A 71 5.58 -13.20 -7.64
C HIS A 71 5.63 -12.37 -8.94
N LYS A 72 6.86 -12.11 -9.42
CA LYS A 72 7.13 -11.19 -10.52
C LYS A 72 6.32 -11.51 -11.80
N ALA A 73 6.15 -12.80 -12.13
CA ALA A 73 5.40 -13.22 -13.31
C ALA A 73 3.91 -12.81 -13.25
N SER A 74 3.27 -12.93 -12.08
CA SER A 74 1.85 -12.61 -11.88
C SER A 74 1.60 -11.10 -11.75
N CYS A 75 2.63 -10.32 -11.40
CA CYS A 75 2.49 -8.91 -11.09
C CYS A 75 2.74 -7.98 -12.29
N LEU A 76 3.23 -8.47 -13.43
CA LEU A 76 3.51 -7.60 -14.58
C LEU A 76 2.24 -6.87 -15.05
N PRO A 77 2.33 -5.56 -15.39
CA PRO A 77 3.54 -4.72 -15.45
C PRO A 77 3.92 -3.99 -14.14
N VAL A 78 3.33 -4.33 -12.99
CA VAL A 78 3.59 -3.66 -11.71
C VAL A 78 4.98 -4.00 -11.17
N ARG A 79 5.72 -2.96 -10.77
CA ARG A 79 7.00 -3.08 -10.07
C ARG A 79 6.76 -3.16 -8.57
N VAL A 80 7.08 -4.32 -7.98
CA VAL A 80 6.96 -4.55 -6.53
C VAL A 80 8.29 -4.19 -5.85
N LEU A 81 8.24 -3.28 -4.88
CA LEU A 81 9.39 -2.81 -4.11
C LEU A 81 9.18 -3.11 -2.62
N SER A 82 10.27 -3.42 -1.90
CA SER A 82 10.25 -3.31 -0.44
C SER A 82 10.18 -1.84 0.00
N PRO A 83 9.79 -1.54 1.26
CA PRO A 83 9.85 -0.18 1.78
C PRO A 83 11.24 0.45 1.71
N SER A 84 12.31 -0.32 1.99
CA SER A 84 13.68 0.18 1.90
C SER A 84 14.10 0.47 0.46
N GLU A 85 13.72 -0.37 -0.50
CA GLU A 85 13.96 -0.11 -1.93
C GLU A 85 13.20 1.12 -2.41
N ALA A 86 11.96 1.32 -1.94
CA ALA A 86 11.16 2.49 -2.28
C ALA A 86 11.82 3.78 -1.79
N VAL A 87 12.30 3.83 -0.55
CA VAL A 87 13.03 5.00 -0.02
C VAL A 87 14.28 5.28 -0.87
N GLN A 88 15.08 4.25 -1.19
CA GLN A 88 16.31 4.44 -1.98
C GLN A 88 16.04 4.92 -3.41
N LYS A 89 14.96 4.44 -4.05
CA LYS A 89 14.67 4.69 -5.47
C LYS A 89 13.76 5.90 -5.70
N LEU A 90 12.88 6.21 -4.74
CA LEU A 90 11.84 7.26 -4.85
C LEU A 90 12.08 8.44 -3.92
N GLY A 91 12.88 8.27 -2.86
CA GLY A 91 13.16 9.31 -1.86
C GLY A 91 14.13 10.39 -2.32
N LYS A 92 14.63 10.32 -3.56
CA LYS A 92 15.34 11.42 -4.21
C LYS A 92 14.33 12.30 -4.93
N ARG A 93 13.83 13.32 -4.25
CA ARG A 93 13.12 14.46 -4.85
C ARG A 93 13.78 15.74 -4.37
#